data_AF-A0A165CLD6-F1
#
_entry.id   AF-A0A165CLD6-F1
#
_cell.length_a   1.000
_cell.length_b   1.000
_cell.length_c   1.000
_cell.angle_alpha   90.00
_cell.angle_beta   90.00
_cell.angle_gamma   90.00
#
_symmetry.space_group_name_H-M   'P 1'
#
loop_
_entity.id
_entity.type
_entity.pdbx_description
1 polymer ?
#
loop_
_entity_poly.entity_id
_entity_poly.type
_entity_poly.pdbx_seq_one_letter_code
_entity_poly.pdbx_strand_id
1 'polypeptide(L)'
;MGGPNLELFKFAVYVFFPVAIMFHYGNPEWYEKHVLPMKDTFWPKEENTNKIPHDRATIRAELAKYKAERQAARRAQQQQVADAQPSTSADTPRLV
;
A
#
# COMPACT_ATOMS: atom_id res chain seq x y z
N MET A 1 -2.86 -6.27 -57.69
CA MET A 1 -3.71 -6.67 -56.55
C MET A 1 -3.82 -8.19 -56.59
N GLY A 2 -3.31 -8.91 -55.59
CA GLY A 2 -3.43 -10.38 -55.57
C GLY A 2 -4.91 -10.73 -55.43
N GLY A 3 -5.43 -11.53 -56.35
CA GLY A 3 -6.87 -11.84 -56.47
C GLY A 3 -7.48 -12.54 -55.25
N PRO A 4 -8.66 -13.18 -55.40
CA PRO A 4 -9.48 -13.71 -54.30
C PRO A 4 -8.74 -14.58 -53.26
N ASN A 5 -7.69 -15.31 -53.68
CA ASN A 5 -6.85 -16.11 -52.79
C ASN A 5 -6.13 -15.28 -51.71
N LEU A 6 -5.73 -14.05 -52.04
CA LEU A 6 -5.05 -13.16 -51.10
C LEU A 6 -6.03 -12.60 -50.05
N GLU A 7 -7.28 -12.38 -50.46
CA GLU A 7 -8.34 -11.94 -49.54
C GLU A 7 -8.71 -13.06 -48.56
N LEU A 8 -8.81 -14.30 -49.05
CA LEU A 8 -9.06 -15.47 -48.19
C LEU A 8 -7.93 -15.69 -47.17
N PHE A 9 -6.67 -15.51 -47.57
CA PHE A 9 -5.53 -15.59 -46.65
C PHE A 9 -5.59 -14.52 -45.57
N LYS A 10 -5.82 -13.25 -45.93
CA LYS A 10 -5.96 -12.15 -44.97
C LYS A 10 -7.10 -12.40 -43.99
N PHE A 11 -8.24 -12.86 -44.49
CA PHE A 11 -9.39 -13.20 -43.66
C PHE A 11 -9.06 -14.32 -42.67
N ALA A 12 -8.41 -15.39 -43.13
CA ALA A 12 -7.96 -16.46 -42.25
C ALA A 12 -7.00 -15.93 -41.17
N VAL A 13 -6.02 -15.10 -41.53
CA VAL A 13 -5.13 -14.48 -40.55
C VAL A 13 -5.92 -13.64 -39.54
N TYR A 14 -6.83 -12.77 -39.99
CA TYR A 14 -7.60 -11.92 -39.08
C TYR A 14 -8.51 -12.69 -38.12
N VAL A 15 -9.01 -13.86 -38.52
CA VAL A 15 -9.83 -14.71 -37.64
C VAL A 15 -8.96 -15.57 -36.73
N PHE A 16 -7.99 -16.31 -37.29
CA PHE A 16 -7.20 -17.27 -36.53
C PHE A 16 -6.14 -16.63 -35.65
N PHE A 17 -5.56 -15.49 -36.03
CA PHE A 17 -4.55 -14.80 -35.24
C PHE A 17 -5.03 -14.41 -33.84
N PRO A 18 -6.14 -13.66 -33.67
CA PRO A 18 -6.63 -13.32 -32.33
C PRO A 18 -7.10 -14.56 -31.55
N VAL A 19 -7.69 -15.56 -32.22
CA VAL A 19 -8.13 -16.80 -31.57
C VAL A 19 -6.94 -17.61 -31.05
N ALA A 20 -5.87 -17.74 -31.83
CA ALA A 20 -4.67 -18.45 -31.43
C ALA A 20 -3.95 -17.75 -30.27
N ILE A 21 -3.86 -16.41 -30.32
CA ILE A 21 -3.34 -15.61 -29.20
C ILE A 21 -4.18 -15.83 -27.95
N MET A 22 -5.51 -15.77 -28.06
CA MET A 22 -6.40 -15.98 -26.92
C MET A 22 -6.26 -17.40 -26.36
N PHE A 23 -6.12 -18.42 -27.20
CA PHE A 23 -5.94 -19.80 -26.75
C PHE A 23 -4.59 -20.00 -26.03
N HIS A 24 -3.52 -19.36 -26.52
CA HIS A 24 -2.20 -19.48 -25.92
C HIS A 24 -2.07 -18.68 -24.62
N TYR A 25 -2.41 -17.39 -24.64
CA TYR A 25 -2.23 -16.48 -23.50
C TYR A 25 -3.41 -16.46 -22.54
N GLY A 26 -4.60 -16.87 -22.99
CA GLY A 26 -5.79 -17.02 -22.13
C GLY A 26 -5.80 -18.32 -21.33
N ASN A 27 -4.80 -19.19 -21.50
CA ASN A 27 -4.66 -20.38 -20.66
C ASN A 27 -4.38 -19.95 -19.21
N PRO A 28 -5.23 -20.34 -18.23
CA PRO A 28 -5.02 -19.99 -16.83
C PRO A 28 -3.65 -20.42 -16.32
N GLU A 29 -3.13 -21.58 -16.77
CA GLU A 29 -1.79 -22.03 -16.37
C GLU A 29 -0.68 -21.11 -16.88
N TRP A 30 -0.83 -20.53 -18.08
CA TRP A 30 0.16 -19.60 -18.63
C TRP A 30 0.19 -18.33 -17.78
N TYR A 31 -0.98 -17.80 -17.43
CA TYR A 31 -1.12 -16.62 -16.58
C TYR A 31 -0.51 -16.85 -15.19
N GLU A 32 -0.78 -18.00 -14.57
CA GLU A 32 -0.24 -18.33 -13.25
C GLU A 32 1.29 -18.47 -13.26
N LYS A 33 1.88 -19.00 -14.34
CA LYS A 33 3.32 -19.21 -14.44
C LYS A 33 4.09 -17.95 -14.82
N HIS A 34 3.51 -17.04 -15.59
CA HIS A 34 4.24 -15.90 -16.17
C HIS A 34 3.82 -14.54 -15.61
N VAL A 35 2.56 -14.36 -15.21
CA VAL A 35 2.04 -13.06 -14.76
C VAL A 35 1.99 -12.97 -13.25
N LEU A 36 1.49 -14.01 -12.55
CA LEU A 36 1.42 -13.99 -11.08
C LEU A 36 2.78 -13.77 -10.39
N PRO A 37 3.89 -14.43 -10.80
CA PRO A 37 5.18 -14.24 -10.15
C PRO A 37 5.76 -12.84 -10.36
N MET A 38 5.34 -12.14 -11.41
CA MET A 38 5.73 -10.74 -11.59
C MET A 38 5.11 -9.83 -10.53
N LYS A 39 3.93 -10.17 -9.98
CA LYS A 39 3.27 -9.39 -8.92
C LYS A 39 4.20 -9.18 -7.71
N ASP A 40 4.95 -10.21 -7.34
CA ASP A 40 5.84 -10.18 -6.18
C ASP A 40 7.12 -9.38 -6.40
N THR A 41 7.49 -9.12 -7.66
CA THR A 41 8.63 -8.26 -8.02
C THR A 41 8.25 -6.78 -7.97
N PHE A 42 7.04 -6.45 -8.42
CA PHE A 42 6.59 -5.05 -8.53
C PHE A 42 5.93 -4.52 -7.25
N TRP A 43 5.22 -5.37 -6.50
CA TRP A 43 4.54 -4.97 -5.28
C TRP A 43 5.26 -5.44 -4.01
N PRO A 44 5.29 -4.63 -2.95
CA PRO A 44 5.73 -5.10 -1.64
C PRO A 44 4.86 -6.30 -1.23
N LYS A 45 5.51 -7.36 -0.75
CA LYS A 45 4.82 -8.58 -0.30
C LYS A 45 3.68 -8.23 0.65
N GLU A 46 2.55 -8.91 0.54
CA GLU A 46 1.35 -8.68 1.34
C GLU A 46 1.63 -8.75 2.86
N GLU A 47 2.65 -9.51 3.27
CA GLU A 47 3.14 -9.59 4.65
C GLU A 47 3.74 -8.28 5.18
N ASN A 48 4.38 -7.49 4.31
CA ASN A 48 5.01 -6.22 4.67
C ASN A 48 4.05 -5.03 4.57
N THR A 49 2.83 -5.25 4.06
CA THR A 49 1.83 -4.21 3.92
C THR A 49 1.01 -4.11 5.20
N ASN A 50 0.73 -2.88 5.65
CA ASN A 50 -0.14 -2.65 6.80
C ASN A 50 -1.53 -3.23 6.52
N LYS A 51 -1.97 -4.18 7.35
CA LYS A 51 -3.27 -4.83 7.23
C LYS A 51 -4.31 -3.98 7.95
N ILE A 52 -5.11 -3.27 7.17
CA ILE A 52 -6.21 -2.45 7.72
C ILE A 52 -7.22 -3.39 8.38
N PRO A 53 -7.73 -3.08 9.59
CA PRO A 53 -8.76 -3.91 10.21
C PRO A 53 -10.08 -3.75 9.47
N HIS A 54 -10.72 -4.87 9.13
CA HIS A 54 -12.00 -4.89 8.41
C HIS A 54 -13.22 -5.04 9.32
N ASP A 55 -13.03 -5.41 10.59
CA ASP A 55 -14.12 -5.63 11.54
C ASP A 55 -14.29 -4.44 12.52
N ARG A 56 -15.53 -4.14 12.91
CA ARG A 56 -15.82 -3.00 13.80
C ARG A 56 -15.18 -3.16 15.18
N ALA A 57 -15.09 -4.38 15.70
CA ALA A 57 -14.48 -4.62 17.00
C ALA A 57 -12.97 -4.36 16.97
N THR A 58 -12.29 -4.86 15.93
CA THR A 58 -10.83 -4.68 15.75
C THR A 58 -10.48 -3.22 15.47
N ILE A 59 -11.28 -2.51 14.67
CA ILE A 59 -11.12 -1.06 14.44
C ILE A 59 -11.19 -0.27 15.76
N ARG A 60 -12.15 -0.59 16.63
CA ARG A 60 -12.28 0.09 17.93
C ARG A 60 -11.11 -0.19 18.86
N ALA A 61 -10.62 -1.43 18.87
CA ALA A 61 -9.47 -1.83 19.68
C ALA A 61 -8.19 -1.11 19.24
N GLU A 62 -7.92 -1.04 17.94
CA GLU A 62 -6.76 -0.29 17.42
C GLU A 62 -6.88 1.21 17.64
N LEU A 63 -8.07 1.80 17.46
CA LEU A 63 -8.30 3.21 17.80
C LEU A 63 -8.04 3.50 19.27
N ALA A 64 -8.42 2.61 20.18
CA ALA A 64 -8.14 2.75 21.59
C ALA A 64 -6.63 2.69 21.86
N LYS A 65 -5.91 1.76 21.22
CA LYS A 65 -4.44 1.66 21.28
C LYS A 65 -3.77 2.97 20.82
N TYR A 66 -4.12 3.47 19.64
CA TYR A 66 -3.56 4.72 19.11
C TYR A 66 -3.88 5.95 19.97
N LYS A 67 -5.05 5.99 20.61
CA LYS A 67 -5.40 7.06 21.57
C LYS A 67 -4.52 6.98 22.82
N ALA A 68 -4.29 5.78 23.36
CA ALA A 68 -3.45 5.58 24.52
C ALA A 68 -1.98 5.97 24.26
N GLU A 69 -1.42 5.53 23.13
CA GLU A 69 -0.05 5.91 22.71
C GLU A 69 0.10 7.43 22.59
N ARG A 70 -0.88 8.10 21.98
CA ARG A 70 -0.86 9.57 21.83
C ARG A 70 -0.92 10.28 23.18
N GLN A 71 -1.72 9.79 24.12
CA GLN A 71 -1.81 10.37 25.45
C GLN A 71 -0.51 10.17 26.24
N ALA A 72 0.10 8.99 26.16
CA ALA A 72 1.38 8.70 26.79
C ALA A 72 2.49 9.61 26.25
N ALA A 73 2.59 9.77 24.94
CA ALA A 73 3.56 10.67 24.31
C ALA A 73 3.38 12.13 24.77
N ARG A 74 2.13 12.61 24.87
CA ARG A 74 1.82 13.95 25.39
C ARG A 74 2.26 14.14 26.84
N ARG A 75 2.01 13.14 27.71
CA ARG A 75 2.43 13.19 29.12
C ARG A 75 3.94 13.20 29.25
N ALA A 76 4.64 12.38 28.48
CA ALA A 76 6.11 12.35 28.46
C ALA A 76 6.71 13.69 28.02
N GLN A 77 6.11 14.34 27.01
CA GLN A 77 6.53 15.69 26.60
C GLN A 77 6.29 16.74 27.69
N GLN A 78 5.14 16.70 28.37
CA GLN A 78 4.83 17.63 29.46
C GLN A 78 5.78 17.47 30.65
N GLN A 79 6.17 16.23 30.97
CA GLN A 79 7.15 15.95 32.02
C GLN A 79 8.54 16.49 31.65
N GLN A 80 8.99 16.27 30.41
CA GLN A 80 10.27 16.82 29.94
C GLN A 80 10.29 18.36 29.97
N VAL A 81 9.17 19.03 29.65
CA VAL A 81 9.07 20.49 29.72
C VAL A 81 9.05 20.98 31.18
N ALA A 82 8.42 20.25 32.10
CA ALA A 82 8.41 20.58 33.51
C ALA A 82 9.79 20.36 34.18
N ASP A 83 10.49 19.28 33.85
CA ASP A 83 11.83 18.97 34.37
C ASP A 83 12.90 19.90 33.78
N ALA A 84 12.68 20.45 32.58
CA ALA A 84 13.55 21.45 31.96
C ALA A 84 13.38 22.88 32.52
N GLN A 85 12.49 23.11 33.49
CA GLN A 85 12.37 24.39 34.20
C GLN A 85 12.94 24.33 35.63
N PRO A 86 14.27 24.38 35.83
CA PRO A 86 14.84 24.81 37.10
C PRO A 86 15.33 26.28 37.02
N SER A 87 14.87 27.07 37.99
CA SER A 87 15.44 28.33 38.51
C SER A 87 15.68 29.52 37.56
N THR A 88 14.66 30.34 37.31
CA THR A 88 14.83 31.79 37.02
C THR A 88 13.68 32.59 37.65
N SER A 89 13.53 32.52 38.97
CA SER A 89 12.58 33.41 39.67
C SER A 89 12.91 33.55 41.15
N ALA A 90 14.07 34.10 41.49
CA ALA A 90 14.32 34.65 42.82
C ALA A 90 15.58 35.53 42.82
N ASP A 91 15.51 36.74 42.26
CA ASP A 91 16.05 37.92 42.95
C ASP A 91 15.60 39.21 42.25
N THR A 92 14.87 40.06 42.95
CA THR A 92 14.65 41.45 42.55
C THR A 92 14.74 42.28 43.82
N PRO A 93 15.91 42.84 44.15
CA PRO A 93 16.03 43.73 45.29
C PRO A 93 15.44 45.08 44.90
N ARG A 94 14.36 45.44 45.59
CA ARG A 94 13.71 46.75 45.56
C ARG A 94 14.64 47.76 46.26
N LEU A 95 15.26 48.66 45.50
CA LEU A 95 16.02 49.79 46.06
C LEU A 95 15.07 50.91 46.50
N VAL A 96 15.38 51.44 47.69
CA VAL A 96 14.78 52.58 48.40
C VAL A 96 15.12 53.89 47.71
#